data_AF-A0AAX1QQR8-F1
#
_entry.id   AF-A0AAX1QQR8-F1
#
_cell.length_a   1.000
_cell.length_b   1.000
_cell.length_c   1.000
_cell.angle_alpha   90.00
_cell.angle_beta   90.00
_cell.angle_gamma   90.00
#
_symmetry.space_group_name_H-M   'P 1'
#
loop_
_entity.id
_entity.type
_entity.pdbx_description
1 polymer ?
#
loop_
_entity_poly.entity_id
_entity_poly.type
_entity_poly.pdbx_seq_one_letter_code
_entity_poly.pdbx_strand_id
1 'polypeptide(L)'
;MNRKETMHKLIEVLAFELMQEIKEREVQSNDRWVAVADINNDLELKFVAVPKSGTQYGEKGWLFAILARMLEDRSLVEFKKIGNNSYYRTRT
;
A
#
# COMPACT_ATOMS: atom_id res chain seq x y z
N MET A 1 7.47 -16.26 21.07
CA MET A 1 7.26 -15.12 20.17
C MET A 1 6.84 -13.91 21.01
N ASN A 2 7.57 -12.80 20.92
CA ASN A 2 7.25 -11.58 21.69
C ASN A 2 6.30 -10.65 20.90
N ARG A 3 5.81 -9.57 21.54
CA ARG A 3 4.87 -8.63 20.92
C ARG A 3 5.39 -8.01 19.63
N LYS A 4 6.68 -7.65 19.60
CA LYS A 4 7.33 -7.10 18.41
C LYS A 4 7.26 -8.08 17.24
N GLU A 5 7.67 -9.33 17.46
CA GLU A 5 7.63 -10.38 16.44
C GLU A 5 6.21 -10.61 15.89
N THR A 6 5.21 -10.67 16.77
CA THR A 6 3.80 -10.83 16.35
C THR A 6 3.35 -9.66 15.49
N MET A 7 3.62 -8.42 15.90
CA MET A 7 3.21 -7.24 15.13
C MET A 7 3.89 -7.18 13.77
N HIS A 8 5.19 -7.42 13.72
CA HIS A 8 5.93 -7.45 12.45
C HIS A 8 5.42 -8.55 11.51
N LYS A 9 5.11 -9.74 12.02
CA LYS A 9 4.53 -10.82 11.21
C LYS A 9 3.17 -10.42 10.61
N LEU A 10 2.31 -9.76 11.38
CA LEU A 10 1.01 -9.29 10.88
C LEU A 10 1.16 -8.18 9.82
N ILE A 11 2.10 -7.26 10.01
CA ILE A 11 2.40 -6.22 9.02
C ILE A 11 2.93 -6.85 7.72
N GLU A 12 3.80 -7.86 7.82
CA GLU A 12 4.29 -8.58 6.64
C GLU A 12 3.17 -9.30 5.90
N VAL A 13 2.28 -10.00 6.61
CA VAL A 13 1.10 -10.63 6.00
C VAL A 13 0.29 -9.59 5.25
N LEU A 14 -0.01 -8.44 5.87
CA LEU A 14 -0.76 -7.37 5.22
C LEU A 14 -0.04 -6.79 3.99
N ALA A 15 1.29 -6.66 4.03
CA ALA A 15 2.06 -6.22 2.88
C ALA A 15 1.97 -7.23 1.72
N PHE A 16 2.02 -8.53 2.02
CA PHE A 16 1.86 -9.55 0.97
C PHE A 16 0.45 -9.59 0.40
N GLU A 17 -0.60 -9.39 1.20
CA GLU A 17 -1.97 -9.26 0.70
C GLU A 17 -2.08 -8.04 -0.25
N LEU A 18 -1.48 -6.90 0.11
CA LEU A 18 -1.44 -5.74 -0.79
C LEU A 18 -0.71 -6.04 -2.11
N MET A 19 0.36 -6.84 -2.07
CA MET A 19 1.06 -7.28 -3.28
C MET A 19 0.18 -8.17 -4.17
N GLN A 20 -0.59 -9.08 -3.59
CA GLN A 20 -1.54 -9.91 -4.35
C GLN A 20 -2.63 -9.04 -4.98
N GLU A 21 -3.18 -8.08 -4.24
CA GLU A 21 -4.16 -7.13 -4.77
C GLU A 21 -3.61 -6.36 -5.98
N ILE A 22 -2.38 -5.84 -5.87
CA ILE A 22 -1.71 -5.17 -7.00
C ILE A 22 -1.66 -6.15 -8.18
N LYS A 23 -1.14 -7.36 -7.97
CA LYS A 23 -0.98 -8.39 -9.02
C LYS A 23 -2.29 -8.76 -9.71
N GLU A 24 -3.39 -8.91 -8.97
CA GLU A 24 -4.70 -9.23 -9.51
C GLU A 24 -5.22 -8.10 -10.41
N ARG A 25 -5.03 -6.85 -10.00
CA ARG A 25 -5.41 -5.67 -10.78
C ARG A 25 -4.55 -5.44 -12.02
N GLU A 26 -3.29 -5.88 -12.02
CA GLU A 26 -2.41 -5.77 -13.20
C GLU A 26 -3.02 -6.43 -14.44
N VAL A 27 -3.77 -7.51 -14.27
CA VAL A 27 -4.42 -8.25 -15.36
C VAL A 27 -5.39 -7.37 -16.15
N GLN A 28 -5.95 -6.35 -15.48
CA GLN A 28 -6.90 -5.40 -16.06
C GLN A 28 -6.20 -4.15 -16.65
N SER A 29 -4.89 -3.99 -16.44
CA SER A 29 -4.12 -2.83 -16.87
C SER A 29 -3.19 -3.19 -18.05
N ASN A 30 -3.36 -2.49 -19.18
CA ASN A 30 -2.60 -2.75 -20.41
C ASN A 30 -1.07 -2.65 -20.24
N ASP A 31 -0.60 -1.79 -19.31
CA ASP A 31 0.83 -1.60 -19.03
C ASP A 31 1.26 -2.18 -17.66
N ARG A 32 0.35 -2.94 -17.02
CA ARG A 32 0.46 -3.50 -15.66
C ARG A 32 0.59 -2.46 -14.55
N TRP A 33 0.52 -1.17 -14.83
CA TRP A 33 0.61 -0.17 -13.77
C TRP A 33 -0.77 0.03 -13.15
N VAL A 34 -0.86 -0.17 -11.84
CA VAL A 34 -2.10 -0.05 -11.06
C VAL A 34 -2.06 1.26 -10.28
N ALA A 35 -3.13 2.04 -10.37
CA ALA A 35 -3.20 3.31 -9.67
C ALA A 35 -3.42 3.10 -8.17
N VAL A 36 -2.63 3.79 -7.36
CA VAL A 36 -2.72 3.77 -5.89
C VAL A 36 -4.07 4.32 -5.41
N ALA A 37 -4.65 5.25 -6.16
CA ALA A 37 -5.95 5.83 -5.84
C ALA A 37 -7.06 4.77 -5.84
N ASP A 38 -7.06 3.88 -6.84
CA ASP A 38 -8.08 2.85 -7.00
C ASP A 38 -8.02 1.84 -5.84
N ILE A 39 -6.83 1.34 -5.53
CA ILE A 39 -6.63 0.41 -4.40
C ILE A 39 -7.05 1.06 -3.08
N ASN A 40 -6.63 2.30 -2.82
CA ASN A 40 -6.97 2.98 -1.57
C ASN A 40 -8.47 3.25 -1.42
N ASN A 41 -9.18 3.51 -2.52
CA ASN A 41 -10.60 3.79 -2.49
C ASN A 41 -11.40 2.50 -2.31
N ASP A 42 -11.06 1.43 -3.03
CA ASP A 42 -11.81 0.17 -2.99
C ASP A 42 -11.57 -0.62 -1.70
N LEU A 43 -10.36 -0.58 -1.16
CA LEU A 43 -9.99 -1.26 0.10
C LEU A 43 -10.06 -0.34 1.33
N GLU A 44 -10.52 0.91 1.17
CA GLU A 44 -10.65 1.90 2.25
C GLU A 44 -9.36 2.07 3.09
N LEU A 45 -8.19 2.09 2.44
CA LEU A 45 -6.89 2.10 3.12
C LEU A 45 -6.40 3.51 3.54
N LYS A 46 -7.28 4.50 3.49
CA LYS A 46 -7.01 5.85 3.99
C LYS A 46 -7.57 5.97 5.40
N PHE A 47 -6.72 6.38 6.33
CA PHE A 47 -7.09 6.48 7.75
C PHE A 47 -6.81 7.87 8.31
N VAL A 48 -7.59 8.28 9.31
CA VAL A 48 -7.24 9.41 10.17
C VAL A 48 -6.10 8.97 11.10
N ALA A 49 -4.92 9.55 10.88
CA ALA A 49 -3.67 9.10 11.51
C ALA A 49 -3.26 9.92 12.76
N VAL A 50 -4.20 10.64 13.37
CA VAL A 50 -3.96 11.46 14.57
C VAL A 50 -4.93 11.09 15.70
N PRO A 51 -4.56 11.29 16.97
CA PRO A 51 -5.48 11.10 18.09
C PRO A 51 -6.74 11.98 17.96
N LYS A 52 -7.86 11.52 18.54
CA LYS A 52 -9.14 12.26 18.49
C LYS A 52 -9.07 13.67 19.08
N SER A 53 -8.15 13.93 20.01
CA SER A 53 -7.93 15.25 20.62
C SER A 53 -7.02 16.17 19.79
N GLY A 54 -6.40 15.66 18.72
CA GLY A 54 -5.50 16.42 17.86
C GLY A 54 -6.21 17.12 16.72
N THR A 55 -5.51 18.04 16.06
CA THR A 55 -5.97 18.64 14.80
C THR A 55 -5.85 17.62 13.68
N GLN A 56 -6.98 17.30 13.04
CA GLN A 56 -7.00 16.42 11.87
C GLN A 56 -6.97 17.22 10.56
N TYR A 57 -6.29 16.66 9.57
CA TYR A 57 -6.20 17.20 8.20
C TYR A 57 -6.74 16.19 7.17
N GLY A 58 -7.78 15.45 7.55
CA GLY A 58 -8.39 14.39 6.75
C GLY A 58 -7.60 13.08 6.73
N GLU A 59 -8.16 12.09 6.05
CA GLU A 59 -7.57 10.76 5.91
C GLU A 59 -6.29 10.78 5.07
N LYS A 60 -5.38 9.85 5.39
CA LYS A 60 -4.09 9.70 4.72
C LYS A 60 -3.89 8.26 4.26
N GLY A 61 -3.40 8.08 3.03
CA GLY A 61 -3.02 6.76 2.48
C GLY A 61 -1.66 6.26 2.99
N TRP A 62 -1.30 6.56 4.24
CA TRP A 62 0.01 6.21 4.80
C TRP A 62 0.18 4.71 4.99
N LEU A 63 -0.90 3.97 5.30
CA LEU A 63 -0.81 2.52 5.44
C LEU A 63 -0.35 1.88 4.13
N PHE A 64 -0.99 2.23 3.01
CA PHE A 64 -0.55 1.79 1.67
C PHE A 64 0.93 2.14 1.45
N ALA A 65 1.33 3.39 1.71
CA ALA A 65 2.69 3.84 1.45
C ALA A 65 3.74 3.07 2.28
N ILE A 66 3.44 2.77 3.55
CA ILE A 66 4.33 1.99 4.44
C ILE A 66 4.47 0.57 3.92
N LEU A 67 3.35 -0.11 3.62
CA LEU A 67 3.36 -1.49 3.12
C LEU A 67 4.06 -1.61 1.77
N ALA A 68 3.74 -0.70 0.83
CA ALA A 68 4.37 -0.66 -0.48
C ALA A 68 5.89 -0.42 -0.37
N ARG A 69 6.34 0.46 0.53
CA ARG A 69 7.77 0.68 0.77
C ARG A 69 8.47 -0.59 1.27
N MET A 70 7.84 -1.36 2.17
CA MET A 70 8.39 -2.63 2.64
C MET A 70 8.55 -3.65 1.50
N LEU A 71 7.62 -3.67 0.54
CA LEU A 71 7.70 -4.52 -0.65
C LEU A 71 8.77 -4.02 -1.63
N GLU A 72 8.89 -2.70 -1.84
CA GLU A 72 9.93 -2.09 -2.67
C GLU A 72 11.34 -2.41 -2.13
N ASP A 73 11.54 -2.32 -0.81
CA ASP A 73 12.81 -2.66 -0.15
C ASP A 73 13.22 -4.11 -0.42
N ARG A 74 12.24 -4.99 -0.64
CA ARG A 74 12.44 -6.41 -1.00
C ARG A 74 12.48 -6.65 -2.51
N SER A 75 12.42 -5.59 -3.32
CA SER A 75 12.36 -5.67 -4.78
C SER A 75 11.18 -6.51 -5.29
N LEU A 76 10.04 -6.49 -4.59
CA LEU A 76 8.84 -7.23 -4.98
C LEU A 76 7.87 -6.38 -5.82
N VAL A 77 7.96 -5.05 -5.71
CA VAL A 77 7.14 -4.11 -6.48
C VAL A 77 8.00 -2.97 -7.02
N GLU A 78 7.46 -2.25 -8.00
CA GLU A 78 8.02 -1.04 -8.60
C GLU A 78 7.05 0.11 -8.46
N PHE A 79 7.60 1.32 -8.33
CA PHE A 79 6.85 2.55 -8.23
C PHE A 79 7.02 3.41 -9.50
N LYS A 80 5.93 4.02 -9.95
CA LYS A 80 5.91 5.04 -11.01
C LYS A 80 5.04 6.21 -10.55
N LYS A 81 5.50 7.44 -10.82
CA LYS A 81 4.72 8.66 -10.60
C LYS A 81 4.49 9.39 -11.91
N ILE A 82 3.24 9.75 -12.20
CA ILE A 82 2.86 10.58 -13.35
C ILE A 82 2.01 11.74 -12.83
N GLY A 83 2.55 12.96 -12.88
CA GLY A 83 1.93 14.12 -12.25
C GLY A 83 1.72 13.89 -10.75
N ASN A 84 0.47 14.00 -10.30
CA ASN A 84 0.09 13.74 -8.90
C ASN A 84 -0.31 12.28 -8.62
N ASN A 85 -0.38 11.45 -9.66
CA ASN A 85 -0.82 10.07 -9.52
C ASN A 85 0.36 9.14 -9.28
N SER A 86 0.17 8.24 -8.33
CA SER A 86 1.12 7.19 -7.95
C SER A 86 0.62 5.86 -8.48
N TYR A 87 1.54 5.05 -8.98
CA TYR A 87 1.24 3.75 -9.57
C TYR A 87 2.24 2.71 -9.06
N TYR A 88 1.78 1.48 -8.91
CA TYR A 88 2.62 0.34 -8.57
C TYR A 88 2.36 -0.84 -9.50
N ARG A 89 3.36 -1.71 -9.61
CA ARG A 89 3.25 -3.05 -10.19
C ARG A 89 4.21 -3.99 -9.48
N THR A 90 3.97 -5.27 -9.53
CA THR A 90 4.87 -6.35 -9.11
C THR A 90 6.07 -6.45 -10.04
N ARG A 91 7.24 -6.72 -9.45
CA ARG A 91 8.44 -7.11 -10.21
C ARG A 91 8.25 -8.53 -10.72
N THR A 92 8.69 -8.75 -11.96
CA THR A 92 8.62 -10.06 -12.65
C THR A 92 9.97 -10.72 -12.57
#